data_AF-A0A8H2PLA3-F1
#
_entry.id   AF-A0A8H2PLA3-F1
#
_cell.length_a   1.000
_cell.length_b   1.000
_cell.length_c   1.000
_cell.angle_alpha   90.00
_cell.angle_beta   90.00
_cell.angle_gamma   90.00
#
_symmetry.space_group_name_H-M   'P 1'
#
loop_
_entity.id
_entity.type
_entity.pdbx_description
1 polymer ?
#
loop_
_entity_poly.entity_id
_entity_poly.type
_entity_poly.pdbx_seq_one_letter_code
_entity_poly.pdbx_strand_id
1 'polypeptide(L)'
;QLLDVQRNRLRHLVVPQLKQENTQVMRHFQQFSQQIQWADQVIQKCMGQLIEKEVEQLKDRFQFSAEIIEKMEEAERYYFFHSFFDKVFSETGIILKEQQMASILEQWQQKKSQWQLSIGNSWVLKREYHFVVLAKKEKQATTQTEDQRL
;
A
#
# COMPACT_ATOMS: atom_id res chain seq x y z
N GLN A 1 6.75 -22.98 -31.36
CA GLN A 1 6.23 -24.28 -30.88
C GLN A 1 5.00 -24.03 -30.00
N LEU A 2 3.98 -24.91 -30.00
CA LEU A 2 2.67 -24.67 -29.35
C LEU A 2 2.72 -24.46 -27.82
N LEU A 3 3.81 -24.90 -27.18
CA LEU A 3 4.05 -24.82 -25.74
C LEU A 3 5.01 -23.69 -25.32
N ASP A 4 5.46 -22.81 -26.22
CA ASP A 4 6.38 -21.72 -25.86
C ASP A 4 5.70 -20.62 -25.05
N VAL A 5 4.37 -20.52 -25.15
CA VAL A 5 3.55 -19.54 -24.44
C VAL A 5 3.04 -20.13 -23.12
N GLN A 6 3.29 -19.44 -22.00
CA GLN A 6 2.87 -19.87 -20.65
C GLN A 6 1.37 -20.19 -20.56
N ARG A 7 0.52 -19.34 -21.13
CA ARG A 7 -0.94 -19.56 -21.23
C ARG A 7 -1.27 -20.90 -21.91
N ASN A 8 -0.56 -21.25 -22.98
CA ASN A 8 -0.79 -22.50 -23.69
C ASN A 8 -0.32 -23.70 -22.86
N ARG A 9 0.81 -23.59 -22.15
CA ARG A 9 1.26 -24.63 -21.20
C ARG A 9 0.21 -24.86 -20.12
N LEU A 10 -0.32 -23.81 -19.50
CA LEU A 10 -1.38 -23.93 -18.49
C LEU A 10 -2.62 -24.62 -19.05
N ARG A 11 -3.09 -24.19 -20.23
CA ARG A 11 -4.28 -24.78 -20.87
C ARG A 11 -4.11 -26.25 -21.23
N HIS A 12 -2.96 -26.64 -21.77
CA HIS A 12 -2.76 -27.98 -22.33
C HIS A 12 -2.20 -28.98 -21.32
N LEU A 13 -1.46 -28.54 -20.31
CA LEU A 13 -0.79 -29.44 -19.36
C LEU A 13 -1.45 -29.43 -17.97
N VAL A 14 -1.86 -28.26 -17.47
CA VAL A 14 -2.32 -28.11 -16.08
C VAL A 14 -3.84 -28.25 -15.97
N VAL A 15 -4.60 -27.51 -16.78
CA VAL A 15 -6.07 -27.53 -16.71
C VAL A 15 -6.67 -28.94 -16.89
N PRO A 16 -6.18 -29.82 -17.78
CA PRO A 16 -6.73 -31.16 -17.93
C PRO A 16 -6.54 -32.03 -16.69
N GLN A 17 -5.37 -31.95 -16.03
CA GLN A 17 -5.09 -32.71 -14.80
C GLN A 17 -6.06 -32.30 -13.68
N LEU A 18 -6.27 -30.99 -13.49
CA LEU A 18 -7.21 -30.47 -12.50
C LEU A 18 -8.67 -30.91 -12.77
N LYS A 19 -9.06 -31.06 -14.04
CA LYS A 19 -10.40 -31.55 -14.42
C LYS A 19 -10.59 -33.04 -14.13
N GLN A 20 -9.51 -33.83 -14.18
CA GLN A 20 -9.56 -35.25 -13.82
C GLN A 20 -9.80 -35.43 -12.32
N GLU A 21 -9.20 -34.57 -11.48
CA GLU A 21 -9.42 -34.58 -10.03
C GLU A 21 -10.82 -34.06 -9.65
N ASN A 22 -11.29 -33.03 -10.33
CA ASN A 22 -12.60 -32.43 -10.06
C ASN A 22 -13.23 -31.88 -11.34
N THR A 23 -14.33 -32.50 -11.80
CA THR A 23 -15.04 -32.10 -13.02
C THR A 23 -15.66 -30.69 -12.91
N GLN A 24 -15.87 -30.18 -11.70
CA GLN A 24 -16.41 -28.84 -11.42
C GLN A 24 -15.32 -27.80 -11.15
N VAL A 25 -14.03 -28.13 -11.30
CA VAL A 25 -12.91 -27.24 -10.95
C VAL A 25 -12.99 -25.86 -11.61
N MET A 26 -13.46 -25.78 -12.86
CA MET A 26 -13.61 -24.51 -13.56
C MET A 26 -14.68 -23.62 -12.91
N ARG A 27 -15.79 -24.22 -12.47
CA ARG A 27 -16.85 -23.53 -11.73
C ARG A 27 -16.33 -23.03 -10.39
N HIS A 28 -15.58 -23.87 -9.66
CA HIS A 28 -14.98 -23.46 -8.38
C HIS A 28 -13.98 -22.32 -8.54
N PHE A 29 -13.13 -22.34 -9.57
CA PHE A 29 -12.22 -21.22 -9.85
C PHE A 29 -12.96 -19.94 -10.22
N GLN A 30 -14.03 -20.03 -11.01
CA GLN A 30 -14.86 -18.86 -11.31
C GLN A 30 -15.51 -18.29 -10.04
N GLN A 31 -16.06 -19.15 -9.19
CA GLN A 31 -16.65 -18.75 -7.91
C GLN A 31 -15.60 -18.12 -6.98
N PHE A 32 -14.42 -18.72 -6.87
CA PHE A 32 -13.34 -18.17 -6.06
C PHE A 32 -12.83 -16.83 -6.60
N SER A 33 -12.65 -16.69 -7.91
CA SER A 33 -12.31 -15.41 -8.54
C SER A 33 -13.37 -14.34 -8.25
N GLN A 34 -14.65 -14.70 -8.27
CA GLN A 34 -15.75 -13.80 -7.96
C GLN A 34 -15.73 -13.38 -6.48
N GLN A 35 -15.44 -14.31 -5.57
CA GLN A 35 -15.28 -14.02 -4.14
C GLN A 35 -14.13 -13.04 -3.88
N ILE A 36 -12.98 -13.22 -4.54
CA ILE A 36 -11.85 -12.28 -4.45
C ILE A 36 -12.28 -10.89 -4.94
N GLN A 37 -12.96 -10.81 -6.08
CA GLN A 37 -13.43 -9.53 -6.62
C GLN A 37 -14.42 -8.83 -5.69
N TRP A 38 -15.35 -9.57 -5.07
CA TRP A 38 -16.26 -8.99 -4.09
C TRP A 38 -15.53 -8.53 -2.83
N ALA A 39 -14.58 -9.32 -2.34
CA ALA A 39 -13.76 -8.92 -1.20
C ALA A 39 -13.00 -7.63 -1.49
N ASP A 40 -12.36 -7.53 -2.65
CA ASP A 40 -11.65 -6.32 -3.08
C ASP A 40 -12.58 -5.11 -3.18
N GLN A 41 -13.77 -5.26 -3.78
CA GLN A 41 -14.79 -4.19 -3.83
C GLN A 41 -15.21 -3.70 -2.45
N VAL A 42 -15.41 -4.63 -1.51
CA VAL A 42 -15.77 -4.28 -0.12
C VAL A 42 -14.61 -3.57 0.57
N ILE A 43 -13.39 -4.07 0.43
CA ILE A 43 -12.18 -3.47 1.00
C ILE A 43 -12.00 -2.05 0.47
N GLN A 44 -12.04 -1.85 -0.84
CA GLN A 44 -11.88 -0.52 -1.44
C GLN A 44 -12.97 0.45 -0.99
N LYS A 45 -14.22 -0.01 -0.86
CA LYS A 45 -15.31 0.81 -0.33
C LYS A 45 -15.05 1.23 1.12
N CYS A 46 -14.70 0.29 1.99
CA CYS A 46 -14.45 0.56 3.41
C CYS A 46 -13.23 1.47 3.60
N MET A 47 -12.12 1.17 2.91
CA MET A 47 -10.90 1.98 2.99
C MET A 47 -11.12 3.36 2.37
N GLY A 48 -11.84 3.47 1.25
CA GLY A 48 -12.19 4.75 0.64
C GLY A 48 -12.95 5.67 1.61
N GLN A 49 -13.98 5.14 2.28
CA GLN A 49 -14.74 5.89 3.29
C GLN A 49 -13.87 6.32 4.48
N LEU A 50 -12.97 5.44 4.94
CA LEU A 50 -12.06 5.75 6.02
C LEU A 50 -11.06 6.84 5.62
N ILE A 51 -10.51 6.74 4.41
CA ILE A 51 -9.57 7.72 3.85
C ILE A 51 -10.24 9.08 3.63
N GLU A 52 -11.51 9.11 3.20
CA GLU A 52 -12.27 10.37 3.11
C GLU A 52 -12.51 11.02 4.47
N LYS A 53 -12.72 10.21 5.51
CA LYS A 53 -13.00 10.69 6.86
C LYS A 53 -11.76 11.15 7.61
N GLU A 54 -10.64 10.45 7.45
CA GLU A 54 -9.49 10.57 8.35
C GLU A 54 -8.27 11.23 7.71
N VAL A 55 -8.19 11.28 6.38
CA VAL A 55 -7.07 11.91 5.67
C VAL A 55 -7.42 13.34 5.33
N GLU A 56 -6.70 14.25 5.95
CA GLU A 56 -6.74 15.67 5.66
C GLU A 56 -5.77 16.00 4.52
N GLN A 57 -6.30 16.64 3.49
CA GLN A 57 -5.51 17.21 2.42
C GLN A 57 -5.25 18.69 2.71
N LEU A 58 -3.98 19.04 2.79
CA LEU A 58 -3.48 20.41 2.91
C LEU A 58 -2.77 20.78 1.59
N LYS A 59 -2.49 22.07 1.37
CA LYS A 59 -1.95 22.60 0.10
C LYS A 59 -0.83 21.76 -0.54
N ASP A 60 0.14 21.32 0.27
CA ASP A 60 1.33 20.60 -0.21
C ASP A 60 1.60 19.29 0.57
N ARG A 61 0.63 18.80 1.34
CA ARG A 61 0.79 17.61 2.17
C ARG A 61 -0.53 16.92 2.46
N PHE A 62 -0.44 15.63 2.75
CA PHE A 62 -1.54 14.84 3.31
C PHE A 62 -1.18 14.43 4.72
N GLN A 63 -2.16 14.45 5.62
CA GLN A 63 -1.94 14.04 7.00
C GLN A 63 -3.13 13.25 7.56
N PHE A 64 -2.84 12.35 8.49
CA PHE A 64 -3.84 11.61 9.26
C PHE A 64 -3.27 11.20 10.62
N SER A 65 -4.15 10.87 11.57
CA SER A 65 -3.73 10.46 12.91
C SER A 65 -3.02 9.11 12.89
N ALA A 66 -1.86 9.03 13.54
CA ALA A 66 -1.12 7.79 13.75
C ALA A 66 -1.91 6.79 14.59
N GLU A 67 -2.76 7.26 15.50
CA GLU A 67 -3.56 6.38 16.38
C GLU A 67 -4.52 5.48 15.59
N ILE A 68 -4.99 5.94 14.43
CA ILE A 68 -5.87 5.17 13.56
C ILE A 68 -5.12 3.94 13.05
N ILE A 69 -3.86 4.12 12.67
CA ILE A 69 -2.99 3.05 12.14
C ILE A 69 -2.55 2.08 13.23
N GLU A 70 -2.38 2.56 14.45
CA GLU A 70 -2.01 1.74 15.61
C GLU A 70 -3.13 0.79 16.04
N LYS A 71 -4.38 1.20 15.84
CA LYS A 71 -5.57 0.38 16.15
C LYS A 71 -5.88 -0.67 15.08
N MET A 72 -5.32 -0.50 13.87
CA MET A 72 -5.50 -1.42 12.76
C MET A 72 -4.72 -2.72 12.92
N GLU A 73 -5.34 -3.82 12.49
CA GLU A 73 -4.63 -5.06 12.22
C GLU A 73 -3.72 -4.92 10.99
N GLU A 74 -2.81 -5.90 10.80
CA GLU A 74 -1.83 -5.85 9.71
C GLU A 74 -2.47 -5.75 8.32
N ALA A 75 -3.52 -6.54 8.07
CA ALA A 75 -4.24 -6.51 6.81
C ALA A 75 -4.95 -5.17 6.56
N GLU A 76 -5.59 -4.61 7.59
CA GLU A 76 -6.24 -3.30 7.49
C GLU A 76 -5.22 -2.20 7.21
N ARG A 77 -4.06 -2.26 7.88
CA ARG A 77 -2.96 -1.32 7.67
C ARG A 77 -2.43 -1.40 6.23
N TYR A 78 -2.24 -2.61 5.70
CA TYR A 78 -1.81 -2.82 4.32
C TYR A 78 -2.80 -2.17 3.34
N TYR A 79 -4.09 -2.45 3.46
CA TYR A 79 -5.10 -1.92 2.53
C TYR A 79 -5.33 -0.42 2.73
N PHE A 80 -5.20 0.10 3.95
CA PHE A 80 -5.24 1.53 4.20
C PHE A 80 -4.14 2.26 3.42
N PHE A 81 -2.89 1.79 3.51
CA PHE A 81 -1.79 2.42 2.78
C PHE A 81 -1.94 2.26 1.27
N HIS A 82 -2.42 1.11 0.79
CA HIS A 82 -2.70 0.92 -0.63
C HIS A 82 -3.73 1.95 -1.13
N SER A 83 -4.90 2.03 -0.50
CA SER A 83 -5.95 2.98 -0.88
C SER A 83 -5.54 4.44 -0.66
N PHE A 84 -4.71 4.73 0.35
CA PHE A 84 -4.13 6.06 0.55
C PHE A 84 -3.27 6.48 -0.64
N PHE A 85 -2.36 5.61 -1.09
CA PHE A 85 -1.48 5.91 -2.22
C PHE A 85 -2.22 5.96 -3.55
N ASP A 86 -3.28 5.17 -3.73
CA ASP A 86 -4.18 5.30 -4.87
C ASP A 86 -4.88 6.67 -4.88
N LYS A 87 -5.39 7.15 -3.73
CA LYS A 87 -6.03 8.46 -3.62
C LYS A 87 -5.07 9.60 -3.96
N VAL A 88 -3.85 9.56 -3.42
CA VAL A 88 -2.89 10.66 -3.63
C VAL A 88 -2.17 10.58 -4.98
N PHE A 89 -2.36 9.51 -5.76
CA PHE A 89 -1.66 9.31 -7.03
C PHE A 89 -1.90 10.46 -8.02
N SER A 90 -3.15 10.95 -8.13
CA SER A 90 -3.53 12.02 -9.06
C SER A 90 -2.77 13.33 -8.81
N GLU A 91 -2.39 13.59 -7.55
CA GLU A 91 -1.70 14.84 -7.15
C GLU A 91 -0.19 14.68 -7.04
N THR A 92 0.26 13.49 -6.64
CA THR A 92 1.67 13.23 -6.31
C THR A 92 2.44 12.49 -7.41
N GLY A 93 1.72 11.78 -8.28
CA GLY A 93 2.28 10.86 -9.29
C GLY A 93 3.03 9.67 -8.68
N ILE A 94 2.86 9.40 -7.39
CA ILE A 94 3.58 8.33 -6.68
C ILE A 94 2.91 6.99 -6.94
N ILE A 95 3.67 6.05 -7.50
CA ILE A 95 3.27 4.64 -7.56
C ILE A 95 4.00 3.91 -6.44
N LEU A 96 3.27 3.43 -5.44
CA LEU A 96 3.85 2.68 -4.33
C LEU A 96 4.29 1.29 -4.82
N LYS A 97 5.59 0.99 -4.66
CA LYS A 97 6.12 -0.35 -4.95
C LYS A 97 5.96 -1.28 -3.75
N GLU A 98 5.87 -2.58 -4.00
CA GLU A 98 5.74 -3.60 -2.94
C GLU A 98 6.83 -3.52 -1.86
N GLN A 99 8.08 -3.26 -2.27
CA GLN A 99 9.19 -3.09 -1.32
C GLN A 99 9.01 -1.87 -0.40
N GLN A 100 8.37 -0.81 -0.90
CA GLN A 100 8.08 0.39 -0.12
C GLN A 100 6.89 0.14 0.81
N MET A 101 5.88 -0.61 0.37
CA MET A 101 4.78 -1.08 1.23
C MET A 101 5.33 -1.90 2.40
N ALA A 102 6.16 -2.90 2.13
CA ALA A 102 6.80 -3.71 3.16
C ALA A 102 7.61 -2.84 4.15
N SER A 103 8.37 -1.86 3.64
CA SER A 103 9.14 -0.92 4.47
C SER A 103 8.23 -0.09 5.38
N ILE A 104 7.09 0.40 4.87
CA ILE A 104 6.11 1.14 5.67
C ILE A 104 5.58 0.25 6.79
N LEU A 105 5.14 -0.96 6.48
CA LEU A 105 4.58 -1.89 7.47
C LEU A 105 5.61 -2.28 8.54
N GLU A 106 6.86 -2.49 8.17
CA GLU A 106 7.95 -2.78 9.12
C GLU A 106 8.16 -1.63 10.13
N GLN A 107 8.12 -0.37 9.68
CA GLN A 107 8.25 0.78 10.60
C GLN A 107 7.14 0.80 11.66
N TRP A 108 5.93 0.38 11.30
CA TRP A 108 4.81 0.29 12.25
C TRP A 108 4.94 -0.88 13.23
N GLN A 109 5.59 -1.98 12.84
CA GLN A 109 5.89 -3.09 13.75
C GLN A 109 6.96 -2.71 14.79
N GLN A 110 7.93 -1.88 14.43
CA GLN A 110 9.02 -1.45 15.32
C GLN A 110 8.57 -0.49 16.44
N LYS A 111 7.29 -0.05 16.46
CA LYS A 111 6.70 0.88 17.45
C LYS A 111 7.49 2.17 17.67
N LYS A 112 8.29 2.60 16.70
CA LYS A 112 8.99 3.89 16.75
C LYS A 112 7.99 5.01 16.52
N SER A 113 7.96 5.99 17.42
CA SER A 113 7.08 7.16 17.34
C SER A 113 7.50 8.17 16.28
N GLN A 114 8.73 8.04 15.75
CA GLN A 114 9.30 8.89 14.72
C GLN A 114 10.08 8.06 13.72
N TRP A 115 9.78 8.24 12.45
CA TRP A 115 10.51 7.65 11.33
C TRP A 115 10.18 8.40 10.04
N GLN A 116 11.01 8.18 9.03
CA GLN A 116 10.89 8.82 7.73
C GLN A 116 11.26 7.83 6.62
N LEU A 117 10.44 7.74 5.58
CA LEU A 117 10.66 6.89 4.40
C LEU A 117 10.53 7.71 3.12
N SER A 118 11.43 7.49 2.16
CA SER A 118 11.31 8.08 0.83
C SER A 118 10.43 7.21 -0.06
N ILE A 119 9.38 7.82 -0.62
CA ILE A 119 8.37 7.10 -1.41
C ILE A 119 8.57 7.31 -2.92
N GLY A 120 9.31 8.36 -3.32
CA GLY A 120 9.63 8.66 -4.72
C GLY A 120 9.14 10.05 -5.13
N ASN A 121 9.56 10.54 -6.31
CA ASN A 121 9.21 11.88 -6.81
C ASN A 121 9.46 13.02 -5.79
N SER A 122 10.53 12.90 -5.00
CA SER A 122 10.86 13.81 -3.90
C SER A 122 9.81 13.85 -2.78
N TRP A 123 8.93 12.86 -2.67
CA TRP A 123 7.99 12.71 -1.57
C TRP A 123 8.53 11.80 -0.47
N VAL A 124 8.09 12.13 0.73
CA VAL A 124 8.49 11.50 1.98
C VAL A 124 7.24 11.23 2.80
N LEU A 125 7.11 9.99 3.26
CA LEU A 125 6.17 9.63 4.30
C LEU A 125 6.92 9.66 5.63
N LYS A 126 6.43 10.43 6.60
CA LYS A 126 7.03 10.55 7.93
C LYS A 126 5.97 10.39 9.01
N ARG A 127 6.39 9.85 10.15
CA ARG A 127 5.60 9.87 11.38
C ARG A 127 6.19 10.93 12.31
N GLU A 128 5.34 11.86 12.73
CA GLU A 128 5.65 12.93 13.69
C GLU A 128 4.71 12.78 14.88
N TYR A 129 5.11 11.96 15.86
CA TYR A 129 4.32 11.66 17.06
C TYR A 129 2.90 11.16 16.75
N HIS A 130 1.92 12.08 16.80
CA HIS A 130 0.49 11.84 16.65
C HIS A 130 0.04 11.81 15.20
N PHE A 131 0.87 12.29 14.26
CA PHE A 131 0.49 12.40 12.85
C PHE A 131 1.41 11.59 11.95
N VAL A 132 0.83 11.08 10.88
CA VAL A 132 1.54 10.58 9.71
C VAL A 132 1.35 11.60 8.61
N VAL A 133 2.45 11.99 7.96
CA VAL A 133 2.47 13.07 6.98
C VAL A 133 3.15 12.59 5.71
N LEU A 134 2.48 12.75 4.58
CA LEU A 134 3.08 12.65 3.25
C LEU A 134 3.34 14.07 2.74
N ALA A 135 4.61 14.43 2.56
CA ALA A 135 5.02 15.76 2.10
C ALA A 135 6.20 15.68 1.14
N LYS A 136 6.39 16.73 0.33
CA LYS A 136 7.62 16.87 -0.45
C LYS A 136 8.81 17.07 0.49
N LYS A 137 9.94 16.46 0.16
CA LYS A 137 11.21 16.64 0.84
C LYS A 137 11.58 18.11 0.75
N GLU A 138 11.61 18.80 1.88
CA GLU A 138 12.19 20.13 1.95
C GLU A 138 13.66 20.04 1.52
N LYS A 139 14.08 20.94 0.63
CA LYS A 139 15.50 21.14 0.37
C LYS A 139 16.11 21.63 1.68
N GLN A 140 16.82 20.78 2.40
CA GLN A 140 17.53 21.19 3.60
C GLN A 140 18.45 22.38 3.24
N ALA A 141 18.13 23.56 3.74
CA ALA A 141 19.13 24.58 3.97
C ALA A 141 20.04 24.04 5.08
N THR A 142 21.29 23.82 4.74
CA THR A 142 22.33 23.38 5.67
C THR A 142 22.56 24.48 6.70
N THR A 143 21.89 24.43 7.85
CA THR A 143 22.38 25.15 9.03
C THR A 143 23.34 24.22 9.75
N GLN A 144 24.61 24.31 9.34
CA GLN A 144 25.73 24.10 10.25
C GLN A 144 25.56 25.13 11.36
N THR A 145 25.05 24.73 12.53
CA THR A 145 25.31 25.50 13.75
C THR A 145 26.58 24.92 14.34
N GLU A 146 27.64 25.68 14.13
CA GLU A 146 28.96 25.51 14.69
C GLU A 146 28.88 25.17 16.19
N ASP A 147 29.60 24.11 16.55
CA ASP A 147 30.15 23.91 17.89
C ASP A 147 30.90 25.18 18.31
N GLN A 148 30.26 26.01 19.13
CA GLN A 148 30.93 26.96 19.99
C GLN A 148 30.26 26.96 21.36
N ARG A 149 30.94 26.34 22.32
CA ARG A 149 31.21 26.87 23.67
C ARG A 149 32.09 25.88 24.45
N LEU A 150 33.40 26.07 24.28
CA LEU A 150 34.36 26.00 25.38
C LEU A 150 34.59 27.43 25.87
#